data_AF-F9EL73-F1
#
_entry.id   AF-F9EL73-F1
#
_cell.length_a   1.000
_cell.length_b   1.000
_cell.length_c   1.000
_cell.angle_alpha   90.00
_cell.angle_beta   90.00
_cell.angle_gamma   90.00
#
_symmetry.space_group_name_H-M   'P 1'
#
loop_
_entity.id
_entity.type
_entity.pdbx_description
1 polymer ?
#
loop_
_entity_poly.entity_id
_entity_poly.type
_entity_poly.pdbx_seq_one_letter_code
_entity_poly.pdbx_strand_id
1 'polypeptide(L)'
;MYSMLIGGVLLVIYSPSSVGNMFNISFSSLILIIYMSIFPSIISYFFWTKAFELAKHTTEVTSFMFVTPVLATLMGIIILGDIPKLSTLIGGIIIILGMVLFNKTK
;
A
#
# COMPACT_ATOMS: atom_id res chain seq x y z
N MET A 1 -4.29 -13.27 -2.90
CA MET A 1 -5.49 -13.08 -3.74
C MET A 1 -6.75 -13.61 -3.07
N TYR A 2 -6.81 -14.87 -2.62
CA TYR A 2 -7.98 -15.41 -1.90
C TYR A 2 -8.38 -14.62 -0.65
N SER A 3 -7.41 -14.11 0.11
CA SER A 3 -7.66 -13.24 1.27
C SER A 3 -8.39 -11.94 0.93
N MET A 4 -8.18 -11.38 -0.27
CA MET A 4 -8.82 -10.14 -0.71
C MET A 4 -10.28 -10.39 -1.09
N LEU A 5 -10.57 -11.53 -1.72
CA LEU A 5 -11.95 -11.95 -2.04
C LEU A 5 -12.75 -12.22 -0.77
N ILE A 6 -12.19 -12.98 0.16
CA ILE A 6 -12.83 -13.26 1.45
C ILE A 6 -13.05 -11.97 2.25
N GLY A 7 -12.04 -11.08 2.28
CA GLY A 7 -12.16 -9.75 2.89
C GLY A 7 -13.27 -8.91 2.26
N GLY A 8 -13.40 -8.93 0.92
CA GLY A 8 -14.49 -8.25 0.21
C GLY A 8 -15.87 -8.79 0.60
N VAL A 9 -16.03 -10.11 0.68
CA VAL A 9 -17.28 -10.74 1.14
C VAL A 9 -17.61 -10.35 2.58
N LEU A 10 -16.62 -10.37 3.48
CA LEU A 10 -16.79 -9.94 4.86
C LEU A 10 -17.22 -8.48 4.95
N LEU A 11 -16.64 -7.58 4.15
CA LEU A 11 -17.03 -6.16 4.13
C LEU A 11 -18.50 -5.97 3.73
N VAL A 12 -19.02 -6.78 2.80
CA VAL A 12 -20.44 -6.74 2.41
C VAL A 12 -21.34 -7.18 3.58
N ILE A 13 -20.93 -8.21 4.32
CA ILE A 13 -21.69 -8.72 5.48
C ILE A 13 -21.69 -7.71 6.64
N TYR A 14 -20.54 -7.12 6.95
CA TYR A 14 -20.38 -6.21 8.08
C TYR A 14 -20.78 -4.76 7.78
N SER A 15 -20.90 -4.38 6.51
CA SER A 15 -21.32 -3.03 6.09
C SER A 15 -22.41 -3.07 5.03
N PRO A 16 -23.60 -3.62 5.33
CA PRO A 16 -24.70 -3.74 4.38
C PRO A 16 -25.22 -2.38 3.90
N SER A 17 -25.12 -1.33 4.74
CA SER A 17 -25.47 0.04 4.37
C SER A 17 -24.65 0.57 3.18
N SER A 18 -23.41 0.09 3.01
CA SER A 18 -22.58 0.47 1.85
C SER A 18 -23.13 -0.07 0.54
N VAL A 19 -23.77 -1.24 0.55
CA VAL A 19 -24.40 -1.84 -0.63
C VAL A 19 -25.63 -1.03 -1.05
N GLY A 20 -26.46 -0.62 -0.08
CA GLY A 20 -27.63 0.23 -0.35
C GLY A 20 -27.24 1.59 -0.94
N ASN A 21 -26.09 2.13 -0.53
CA ASN A 21 -25.58 3.40 -1.03
C ASN A 21 -24.78 3.30 -2.34
N MET A 22 -24.58 2.10 -2.91
CA MET A 22 -23.88 1.93 -4.19
C MET A 22 -24.59 2.62 -5.37
N PHE A 23 -25.88 2.91 -5.26
CA PHE A 23 -26.61 3.60 -6.33
C PHE A 23 -26.56 5.13 -6.21
N ASN A 24 -26.09 5.66 -5.08
CA ASN A 24 -25.99 7.11 -4.82
C ASN A 24 -24.55 7.65 -4.88
N ILE A 25 -23.58 6.85 -5.34
CA ILE A 25 -22.18 7.29 -5.41
C ILE A 25 -21.98 8.34 -6.50
N SER A 26 -21.18 9.35 -6.20
CA SER A 26 -20.77 10.35 -7.20
C SER A 26 -19.89 9.72 -8.27
N PHE A 27 -19.91 10.28 -9.48
CA PHE A 27 -19.04 9.83 -10.58
C PHE A 27 -17.55 9.93 -10.23
N SER A 28 -17.15 10.98 -9.49
CA SER A 28 -15.78 11.12 -9.00
C SER A 28 -15.39 10.00 -8.05
N SER A 29 -16.27 9.60 -7.14
CA SER A 29 -16.04 8.48 -6.23
C SER A 29 -15.90 7.16 -7.00
N LEU A 30 -16.70 6.95 -8.04
CA LEU A 30 -16.62 5.75 -8.88
C LEU A 30 -15.25 5.64 -9.57
N ILE A 31 -14.74 6.73 -10.13
CA ILE A 31 -13.40 6.78 -10.73
C ILE A 31 -12.32 6.45 -9.70
N LEU A 32 -12.40 7.03 -8.49
CA LEU A 32 -11.44 6.75 -7.42
C LEU A 32 -11.48 5.28 -6.98
N ILE A 33 -12.66 4.68 -6.87
CA ILE A 33 -12.82 3.26 -6.54
C ILE A 33 -12.16 2.39 -7.61
N ILE A 34 -12.42 2.66 -8.90
CA ILE A 34 -11.82 1.92 -10.01
C ILE A 34 -10.30 2.06 -9.99
N TYR A 35 -9.80 3.30 -9.82
CA TYR A 35 -8.37 3.56 -9.74
C TYR A 35 -7.70 2.79 -8.59
N MET A 36 -8.27 2.83 -7.39
CA MET A 36 -7.75 2.13 -6.21
C MET A 36 -7.86 0.60 -6.32
N SER A 37 -8.88 0.10 -7.01
CA SER A 37 -9.08 -1.34 -7.23
C SER A 37 -8.06 -1.90 -8.23
N ILE A 38 -7.74 -1.15 -9.28
CA ILE A 38 -6.84 -1.64 -10.33
C ILE A 38 -5.39 -1.42 -9.93
N PHE A 39 -5.02 -0.20 -9.55
CA PHE A 39 -3.62 0.20 -9.51
C PHE A 39 -2.89 -0.24 -8.22
N PRO A 40 -3.23 0.27 -7.02
CA PRO A 40 -2.56 -0.15 -5.79
C PRO A 40 -2.99 -1.54 -5.30
N SER A 41 -4.06 -2.12 -5.87
CA SER A 41 -4.51 -3.48 -5.52
C SER A 41 -4.08 -4.49 -6.58
N ILE A 42 -4.83 -4.68 -7.67
CA ILE A 42 -4.59 -5.79 -8.61
C ILE A 42 -3.16 -5.78 -9.19
N ILE A 43 -2.72 -4.64 -9.73
CA ILE A 43 -1.40 -4.53 -10.37
C ILE A 43 -0.28 -4.68 -9.34
N SER A 44 -0.37 -4.00 -8.19
CA SER A 44 0.61 -4.11 -7.11
C SER A 44 0.77 -5.55 -6.62
N TYR A 45 -0.33 -6.24 -6.29
CA TYR A 45 -0.27 -7.62 -5.80
C TYR A 45 0.21 -8.61 -6.86
N PHE A 46 -0.08 -8.35 -8.14
CA PHE A 46 0.47 -9.14 -9.22
C PHE A 46 2.00 -9.03 -9.26
N PHE A 47 2.55 -7.81 -9.26
CA PHE A 47 4.00 -7.60 -9.23
C PHE A 47 4.64 -8.16 -7.96
N TRP A 48 3.98 -8.02 -6.82
CA TRP A 48 4.46 -8.57 -5.55
C TRP A 48 4.54 -10.10 -5.58
N THR A 49 3.52 -10.75 -6.13
CA THR A 49 3.50 -12.21 -6.30
C THR A 49 4.60 -12.65 -7.28
N LYS A 50 4.78 -11.93 -8.39
CA LYS A 50 5.86 -12.20 -9.35
C LYS A 50 7.25 -11.98 -8.76
N ALA A 51 7.44 -10.97 -7.92
CA ALA A 51 8.71 -10.76 -7.23
C ALA A 51 9.05 -11.95 -6.31
N PHE A 52 8.05 -12.48 -5.59
CA PHE A 52 8.25 -13.69 -4.78
C PHE A 52 8.52 -14.95 -5.60
N GLU A 53 7.91 -15.10 -6.78
CA GLU A 53 8.21 -16.23 -7.68
C GLU A 53 9.65 -16.20 -8.21
N LEU A 54 10.23 -15.00 -8.37
CA LEU A 54 11.58 -14.81 -8.91
C LEU A 54 12.67 -14.78 -7.83
N ALA A 55 12.34 -14.38 -6.61
CA ALA A 55 13.30 -14.25 -5.52
C ALA A 55 13.66 -15.62 -4.90
N LYS A 56 14.94 -15.79 -4.54
CA LYS A 56 15.40 -17.03 -3.88
C LYS A 56 15.01 -17.08 -2.40
N HIS A 57 14.91 -15.91 -1.77
CA HIS A 57 14.58 -15.77 -0.37
C HIS A 57 13.46 -14.74 -0.19
N THR A 58 12.42 -15.11 0.56
CA THR A 58 11.28 -14.25 0.93
C THR A 58 11.74 -12.88 1.45
N THR A 59 12.84 -12.85 2.20
CA THR A 59 13.44 -11.67 2.78
C THR A 59 13.86 -10.61 1.76
N GLU A 60 14.24 -11.00 0.53
CA GLU A 60 14.58 -10.04 -0.54
C GLU A 60 13.39 -9.17 -0.91
N VAL A 61 12.23 -9.78 -1.07
CA VAL A 61 11.00 -9.07 -1.45
C VAL A 61 10.44 -8.31 -0.25
N THR A 62 10.34 -8.93 0.92
CA THR A 62 9.75 -8.26 2.10
C THR A 62 10.57 -7.07 2.60
N SER A 63 11.89 -7.04 2.34
CA SER A 63 12.73 -5.87 2.67
C SER A 63 12.28 -4.60 1.93
N PHE A 64 11.67 -4.72 0.74
CA PHE A 64 11.13 -3.56 0.03
C PHE A 64 9.96 -2.88 0.76
N MET A 65 9.29 -3.57 1.70
CA MET A 65 8.24 -2.94 2.51
C MET A 65 8.78 -1.79 3.37
N PHE A 66 10.08 -1.79 3.71
CA PHE A 66 10.73 -0.68 4.41
C PHE A 66 10.90 0.57 3.54
N VAL A 67 10.88 0.43 2.22
CA VAL A 67 10.96 1.55 1.27
C VAL A 67 9.60 2.25 1.14
N THR A 68 8.50 1.52 1.30
CA THR A 68 7.12 2.04 1.21
C THR A 68 6.88 3.31 2.04
N PRO A 69 7.20 3.38 3.36
CA PRO A 69 6.99 4.60 4.14
C PRO A 69 7.87 5.78 3.67
N VAL A 70 9.06 5.52 3.13
CA VAL A 70 9.93 6.57 2.57
C VAL A 70 9.30 7.16 1.31
N LEU A 71 8.86 6.31 0.38
CA LEU A 71 8.17 6.73 -0.83
C LEU A 71 6.84 7.43 -0.51
N ALA A 72 6.06 6.91 0.44
CA ALA A 72 4.81 7.52 0.86
C ALA A 72 5.04 8.94 1.41
N THR A 73 6.09 9.15 2.21
CA THR A 73 6.46 10.47 2.73
C THR A 73 6.86 11.41 1.60
N LEU A 74 7.70 10.95 0.66
CA LEU A 74 8.10 11.74 -0.51
C LEU A 74 6.90 12.13 -1.38
N MET A 75 6.00 11.18 -1.64
CA MET A 75 4.77 11.43 -2.39
C MET A 75 3.85 12.41 -1.65
N GLY A 76 3.74 12.33 -0.31
CA GLY A 76 3.00 13.30 0.50
C GLY A 76 3.53 14.72 0.35
N ILE A 77 4.86 14.89 0.39
CA ILE A 77 5.49 16.20 0.18
C ILE A 77 5.22 16.73 -1.23
N ILE A 78 5.43 15.90 -2.26
CA ILE A 78 5.36 16.32 -3.66
C ILE A 78 3.91 16.56 -4.11
N ILE A 79 2.99 15.65 -3.76
CA ILE A 79 1.61 15.65 -4.27
C ILE A 79 0.69 16.47 -3.37
N LEU A 80 0.79 16.33 -2.05
CA LEU A 80 -0.09 17.05 -1.11
C LEU A 80 0.52 18.37 -0.63
N GLY A 81 1.82 18.59 -0.82
CA GLY A 81 2.50 19.77 -0.29
C GLY A 81 2.72 19.73 1.23
N ASP A 82 2.58 18.56 1.85
CA ASP A 82 2.74 18.41 3.29
C ASP A 82 4.16 18.76 3.71
N ILE A 83 4.30 19.71 4.64
CA ILE A 83 5.58 20.02 5.27
C ILE A 83 5.82 18.97 6.37
N PRO A 84 6.86 18.12 6.26
CA PRO A 84 7.09 17.06 7.22
C PRO A 84 7.36 17.65 8.60
N LYS A 85 6.60 17.22 9.60
CA LYS A 85 6.91 17.51 11.00
C LYS A 85 8.25 16.83 11.37
N LEU A 86 8.94 17.37 12.37
CA LEU A 86 10.17 16.77 12.91
C LEU A 86 10.00 15.29 13.25
N SER A 87 8.84 14.88 13.76
CA SER A 87 8.52 13.48 14.05
C SER A 87 8.60 12.57 12.82
N THR A 88 8.11 13.04 11.66
CA THR A 88 8.14 12.31 10.39
C THR A 88 9.58 12.19 9.86
N LEU A 89 10.37 13.26 10.01
CA LEU A 89 11.81 13.26 9.68
C LEU A 89 12.60 12.24 10.51
N ILE A 90 12.40 12.25 11.83
CA ILE A 90 13.06 11.30 12.75
C ILE A 90 12.64 9.86 12.41
N GLY A 91 11.35 9.62 12.20
CA GLY A 91 10.85 8.30 11.78
C GLY A 91 11.45 7.83 10.46
N GLY A 92 11.56 8.72 9.46
CA GLY A 92 12.18 8.43 8.18
C GLY A 92 13.65 8.04 8.31
N ILE A 93 14.43 8.77 9.12
CA ILE A 93 15.85 8.47 9.38
C ILE A 93 15.99 7.08 10.03
N ILE A 94 15.17 6.75 11.03
CA ILE A 94 15.20 5.45 11.71
C ILE A 94 14.91 4.30 10.71
N ILE A 95 13.93 4.47 9.82
CA ILE A 95 13.58 3.46 8.82
C ILE A 95 14.74 3.24 7.83
N ILE A 96 15.35 4.32 7.32
CA ILE A 96 16.49 4.23 6.39
C ILE A 96 17.67 3.54 7.06
N LEU A 97 17.99 3.89 8.31
CA LEU A 97 19.05 3.23 9.07
C LEU A 97 18.78 1.73 9.27
N GLY A 98 17.54 1.37 9.62
CA GLY A 98 17.12 -0.03 9.75
C GLY A 98 17.27 -0.80 8.44
N MET A 99 16.87 -0.20 7.31
CA MET A 99 17.02 -0.80 5.98
C MET A 99 18.48 -1.03 5.61
N VAL A 100 19.35 -0.04 5.83
CA VAL A 100 20.80 -0.16 5.53
C VAL A 100 21.46 -1.25 6.39
N LEU A 101 21.15 -1.29 7.69
CA LEU A 101 21.64 -2.33 8.59
C LEU A 101 21.19 -3.72 8.15
N PHE A 102 19.90 -3.88 7.86
CA PHE A 102 19.33 -5.17 7.45
C PHE A 102 19.93 -5.65 6.12
N ASN A 103 20.12 -4.73 5.16
CA ASN A 103 20.70 -5.08 3.86
C ASN A 103 22.20 -5.40 3.92
N LYS A 104 22.94 -4.81 4.88
CA LYS A 104 24.38 -5.13 5.10
C LYS A 104 24.63 -6.45 5.83
N THR A 105 23.62 -7.02 6.47
CA THR A 105 23.76 -8.27 7.25
C THR A 105 23.41 -9.51 6.43
N LYS A 106 23.11 -9.33 5.14
CA LYS A 106 23.08 -10.40 4.12
C LYS A 106 24.45 -10.55 3.48
#